data_AF-A0A914X407-F1
#
_entry.id   AF-A0A914X407-F1
#
_cell.length_a   1.000
_cell.length_b   1.000
_cell.length_c   1.000
_cell.angle_alpha   90.00
_cell.angle_beta   90.00
_cell.angle_gamma   90.00
#
_symmetry.space_group_name_H-M   'P 1'
#
loop_
_entity.id
_entity.type
_entity.pdbx_description
1 polymer ?
#
loop_
_entity_poly.entity_id
_entity_poly.type
_entity_poly.pdbx_seq_one_letter_code
_entity_poly.pdbx_strand_id
1 'polypeptide(L)'
;MDHTGTLCETSINQCTSNRCQHQSTCIDRFGYYQCICPSGYSGTNCENEVNTCLSIPCQNGATCSHSFDFYSCKCKEKFTGYNCETEITICLSDPCANGGECLLVGGNRFMPPTAFRCECAPGYKSELCEEAMTSCNDNPCRNGGSCNPTATRFTCACPSGFAGLYCETNIDDCPSSNPCNNGTCNDLINAFSCNCTPGYTGINCETEINECDSSPCSTKDGNSTCLNLINQFACVCGPDFSGQLCRTGMTVVAQAENLVKPDGALSSVSAAADDNNTLAVASTMSGALSFVAASLSIDERTLFSWTLQEMIDWCMYEGQECDMKGHFASFNDPTMGNCHTFNPTNSTRDFKAIQAGENGGLSMMMKVNQSQYASWTDVAGIRVFFHDKRELVYPESVSITVTPGTATSAVIARSETLRMGQPYGNCTNDKTASSYYFTGPYMQEGCMRSCYQDNVQRVCGCMNPYYPIPSGKKACTLDSRKCVQKFDDDHVDSDSWNCNCPLPCKQVDYLAGASRTDFRKIPAQCSAEQNATLRNDCIEMFQHNRILIHVYYANIISIKFEEEELYPILNALSDTGGNVGLLYGISVITVIEFAFTFVMAIYYGITNQSL
;
A
#
# COMPACT_ATOMS: atom_id res chain seq x y z
N MET A 1 22.31 -15.15 41.51
CA MET A 1 22.01 -13.92 42.27
C MET A 1 20.91 -13.27 41.46
N ASP A 2 19.66 -13.62 41.72
CA ASP A 2 18.55 -13.40 40.77
C ASP A 2 17.51 -12.41 41.35
N HIS A 3 17.87 -11.80 42.48
CA HIS A 3 17.10 -10.79 43.19
C HIS A 3 17.99 -9.65 43.70
N THR A 4 17.42 -8.45 43.76
CA THR A 4 18.04 -7.26 44.37
C THR A 4 17.16 -6.72 45.53
N GLY A 5 17.74 -5.88 46.39
CA GLY A 5 17.07 -5.36 47.60
C GLY A 5 17.55 -6.04 48.89
N THR A 6 17.28 -5.43 50.04
CA THR A 6 17.75 -5.91 51.35
C THR A 6 16.97 -7.12 51.86
N LEU A 7 15.82 -7.45 51.27
CA LEU A 7 14.99 -8.63 51.56
C LEU A 7 14.76 -9.50 50.30
N CYS A 8 15.54 -9.33 49.23
CA CYS A 8 15.41 -10.03 47.95
C CYS A 8 14.03 -9.86 47.28
N GLU A 9 13.39 -8.72 47.48
CA GLU A 9 12.02 -8.45 47.05
C GLU A 9 11.87 -8.09 45.56
N THR A 10 12.95 -7.71 44.88
CA THR A 10 12.91 -7.36 43.45
C THR A 10 13.55 -8.42 42.58
N SER A 11 12.82 -8.95 41.59
CA SER A 11 13.32 -9.94 40.63
C SER A 11 14.04 -9.23 39.47
N ILE A 12 15.19 -9.77 39.05
CA ILE A 12 16.00 -9.19 37.96
C ILE A 12 15.41 -9.61 36.60
N ASN A 13 14.86 -8.66 35.85
CA ASN A 13 14.38 -8.88 34.48
C ASN A 13 15.56 -9.09 33.53
N GLN A 14 15.70 -10.31 33.01
CA GLN A 14 16.83 -10.74 32.18
C GLN A 14 16.76 -10.21 30.74
N CYS A 15 15.61 -9.69 30.31
CA CYS A 15 15.38 -9.12 28.97
C CYS A 15 15.88 -7.67 28.80
N THR A 16 16.33 -7.01 29.88
CA THR A 16 16.81 -5.62 29.86
C THR A 16 18.13 -5.40 29.09
N SER A 17 18.81 -6.48 28.68
CA SER A 17 20.13 -6.42 28.01
C SER A 17 20.11 -6.66 26.49
N ASN A 18 18.96 -6.60 25.82
CA ASN A 18 18.82 -6.81 24.36
C ASN A 18 19.51 -8.08 23.85
N ARG A 19 19.23 -9.22 24.49
CA ARG A 19 19.86 -10.51 24.14
C ARG A 19 19.28 -11.18 22.90
N CYS A 20 18.02 -10.92 22.59
CA CYS A 20 17.32 -11.48 21.44
C CYS A 20 17.56 -10.61 20.19
N GLN A 21 18.02 -11.20 19.08
CA GLN A 21 18.41 -10.55 17.83
C GLN A 21 17.26 -10.49 16.81
N HIS A 22 17.41 -9.75 15.71
CA HIS A 22 16.42 -9.68 14.62
C HIS A 22 15.01 -9.26 15.07
N GLN A 23 14.92 -8.33 16.03
CA GLN A 23 13.65 -7.83 16.59
C GLN A 23 12.74 -8.94 17.19
N SER A 24 13.35 -10.05 17.64
CA SER A 24 12.65 -11.13 18.33
C SER A 24 12.13 -10.72 19.72
N THR A 25 11.06 -11.37 20.16
CA THR A 25 10.40 -11.02 21.43
C THR A 25 11.06 -11.75 22.59
N CYS A 26 11.65 -11.02 23.53
CA CYS A 26 12.21 -11.59 24.75
C CYS A 26 11.13 -11.74 25.82
N ILE A 27 10.96 -12.96 26.34
CA ILE A 27 10.09 -13.25 27.47
C ILE A 27 10.95 -13.56 28.69
N ASP A 28 10.80 -12.76 29.73
CA ASP A 28 11.43 -12.97 31.03
C ASP A 28 10.72 -14.12 31.76
N ARG A 29 11.49 -15.11 32.23
CA ARG A 29 10.99 -16.25 33.02
C ARG A 29 11.81 -16.38 34.30
N PHE A 30 11.27 -17.14 35.27
CA PHE A 30 11.92 -17.31 36.56
C PHE A 30 13.28 -18.04 36.41
N GLY A 31 14.37 -17.28 36.49
CA GLY A 31 15.75 -17.79 36.41
C GLY A 31 16.36 -17.89 35.00
N TYR A 32 15.63 -17.59 33.92
CA TYR A 32 16.16 -17.55 32.55
C TYR A 32 15.28 -16.70 31.62
N TYR A 33 15.73 -16.43 30.40
CA TYR A 33 14.96 -15.72 29.37
C TYR A 33 14.69 -16.65 28.17
N GLN A 34 13.61 -16.39 27.46
CA GLN A 34 13.25 -17.11 26.23
C GLN A 34 12.99 -16.10 25.11
N CYS A 35 13.73 -16.23 24.00
CA CYS A 35 13.45 -15.46 22.79
C CYS A 35 12.42 -16.20 21.92
N ILE A 36 11.34 -15.52 21.52
CA ILE A 36 10.45 -15.98 20.47
C ILE A 36 10.98 -15.45 19.14
N CYS A 37 11.47 -16.35 18.31
CA CYS A 37 12.05 -15.98 17.03
C CYS A 37 10.98 -15.70 15.96
N PRO A 38 11.13 -14.62 15.18
CA PRO A 38 10.31 -14.38 13.99
C PRO A 38 10.46 -15.52 12.98
N SER A 39 9.45 -15.71 12.13
CA SER A 39 9.48 -16.69 11.04
C SER A 39 10.75 -16.53 10.21
N GLY A 40 11.48 -17.62 9.98
CA GLY A 40 12.76 -17.59 9.29
C GLY A 40 13.98 -17.40 10.21
N TYR A 41 13.83 -17.37 11.54
CA TYR A 41 14.94 -17.28 12.51
C TYR A 41 14.86 -18.34 13.62
N SER A 42 16.02 -18.78 14.12
CA SER A 42 16.19 -19.83 15.14
C SER A 42 17.45 -19.60 15.98
N GLY A 43 17.63 -20.40 17.04
CA GLY A 43 18.69 -20.21 18.04
C GLY A 43 18.15 -19.61 19.34
N THR A 44 18.96 -19.68 20.40
CA THR A 44 18.57 -19.22 21.74
C THR A 44 18.30 -17.72 21.81
N ASN A 45 18.94 -16.95 20.94
CA ASN A 45 18.82 -15.51 20.79
C ASN A 45 18.27 -15.12 19.41
N CYS A 46 17.70 -16.07 18.66
CA CYS A 46 17.23 -15.86 17.29
C CYS A 46 18.31 -15.34 16.34
N GLU A 47 19.55 -15.73 16.59
CA GLU A 47 20.75 -15.29 15.89
C GLU A 47 20.95 -15.99 14.54
N ASN A 48 20.27 -17.12 14.32
CA ASN A 48 20.46 -17.94 13.12
C ASN A 48 19.27 -17.79 12.17
N GLU A 49 19.52 -17.48 10.90
CA GLU A 49 18.50 -17.60 9.85
C GLU A 49 18.15 -19.08 9.60
N VAL A 50 16.86 -19.39 9.56
CA VAL A 50 16.32 -20.73 9.25
C VAL A 50 16.36 -20.90 7.76
N ASN A 51 17.44 -21.48 7.27
CA ASN A 51 17.50 -21.95 5.91
C ASN A 51 16.59 -23.18 5.75
N THR A 52 15.42 -23.00 5.13
CA THR A 52 14.43 -24.09 4.94
C THR A 52 14.97 -25.22 4.06
N CYS A 53 16.04 -24.99 3.29
CA CYS A 53 16.75 -26.04 2.54
C CYS A 53 17.63 -26.94 3.42
N LEU A 54 17.90 -26.60 4.70
CA LEU A 54 18.62 -27.47 5.62
C LEU A 54 17.84 -28.74 6.00
N SER A 55 16.51 -28.71 5.83
CA SER A 55 15.67 -29.92 5.96
C SER A 55 15.83 -30.90 4.77
N ILE A 56 16.67 -30.54 3.79
CA ILE A 56 16.91 -31.26 2.53
C ILE A 56 15.58 -31.70 1.88
N PRO A 57 14.65 -30.77 1.65
CA PRO A 57 13.32 -31.14 1.18
C PRO A 57 13.32 -31.59 -0.29
N CYS A 58 14.25 -31.08 -1.08
CA CYS A 58 14.41 -31.44 -2.49
C CYS A 58 15.16 -32.76 -2.62
N GLN A 59 14.50 -33.77 -3.20
CA GLN A 59 15.03 -35.11 -3.40
C GLN A 59 15.82 -35.22 -4.70
N ASN A 60 16.51 -36.36 -4.89
CA ASN A 60 17.17 -36.71 -6.15
C ASN A 60 18.20 -35.69 -6.66
N GLY A 61 18.89 -35.02 -5.71
CA GLY A 61 19.95 -34.07 -6.01
C GLY A 61 19.47 -32.78 -6.69
N ALA A 62 18.17 -32.47 -6.60
CA ALA A 62 17.59 -31.22 -7.05
C ALA A 62 18.16 -30.01 -6.29
N THR A 63 18.20 -28.85 -6.95
CA THR A 63 18.73 -27.63 -6.34
C THR A 63 17.62 -26.96 -5.54
N CYS A 64 17.81 -26.87 -4.23
CA CYS A 64 16.92 -26.15 -3.35
C CYS A 64 17.29 -24.67 -3.33
N SER A 65 16.32 -23.80 -3.61
CA SER A 65 16.45 -22.36 -3.40
C SER A 65 15.54 -21.94 -2.25
N HIS A 66 16.12 -21.35 -1.21
CA HIS A 66 15.42 -20.79 -0.05
C HIS A 66 15.14 -19.30 -0.26
N SER A 67 13.94 -18.83 0.11
CA SER A 67 13.63 -17.42 0.25
C SER A 67 12.79 -17.20 1.49
N PHE A 68 13.46 -16.70 2.54
CA PHE A 68 12.95 -16.26 3.85
C PHE A 68 12.12 -17.30 4.63
N ASP A 69 10.95 -17.73 4.15
CA ASP A 69 10.05 -18.68 4.81
C ASP A 69 9.54 -19.83 3.93
N PHE A 70 9.90 -19.88 2.64
CA PHE A 70 9.58 -21.01 1.75
C PHE A 70 10.80 -21.51 0.95
N TYR A 71 10.70 -22.73 0.42
CA TYR A 71 11.69 -23.31 -0.48
C TYR A 71 11.05 -23.63 -1.84
N SER A 72 11.86 -23.63 -2.88
CA SER A 72 11.50 -24.13 -4.21
C SER A 72 12.55 -25.12 -4.67
N CYS A 73 12.11 -26.24 -5.23
CA CYS A 73 12.99 -27.27 -5.79
C CYS A 73 13.09 -27.12 -7.30
N LYS A 74 14.31 -26.85 -7.78
CA LYS A 74 14.63 -26.98 -9.20
C LYS A 74 15.07 -28.41 -9.46
N CYS A 75 14.17 -29.22 -10.00
CA CYS A 75 14.45 -30.62 -10.32
C CYS A 75 15.56 -30.74 -11.36
N LYS A 76 16.44 -31.72 -11.17
CA LYS A 76 17.40 -32.13 -12.19
C LYS A 76 16.66 -32.86 -13.32
N GLU A 77 17.28 -32.87 -14.50
CA GLU A 77 16.81 -33.72 -15.60
C GLU A 77 16.55 -35.13 -15.09
N LYS A 78 15.42 -35.72 -15.51
CA LYS A 78 14.94 -37.05 -15.12
C LYS A 78 14.14 -37.14 -13.81
N PHE A 79 13.84 -36.03 -13.13
CA PHE A 79 12.99 -36.01 -11.93
C PHE A 79 11.87 -34.98 -11.98
N THR A 80 10.74 -35.28 -11.33
CA THR A 80 9.54 -34.44 -11.25
C THR A 80 8.84 -34.61 -9.88
N GLY A 81 7.77 -33.86 -9.65
CA GLY A 81 7.09 -33.77 -8.35
C GLY A 81 7.45 -32.51 -7.58
N TYR A 82 6.67 -32.17 -6.55
CA TYR A 82 6.82 -30.91 -5.78
C TYR A 82 8.19 -30.82 -5.09
N ASN A 83 8.71 -31.98 -4.64
CA ASN A 83 10.01 -32.14 -4.02
C ASN A 83 11.00 -32.86 -4.93
N CYS A 84 10.71 -33.00 -6.23
CA CYS A 84 11.48 -33.79 -7.19
C CYS A 84 11.63 -35.27 -6.80
N GLU A 85 10.61 -35.82 -6.14
CA GLU A 85 10.57 -37.17 -5.57
C GLU A 85 10.33 -38.28 -6.61
N THR A 86 9.81 -37.92 -7.79
CA THR A 86 9.38 -38.89 -8.81
C THR A 86 10.40 -38.97 -9.94
N GLU A 87 10.90 -40.17 -10.25
CA GLU A 87 11.81 -40.42 -11.38
C GLU A 87 11.03 -40.59 -12.69
N ILE A 88 11.50 -39.97 -13.77
CA ILE A 88 10.92 -40.04 -15.11
C ILE A 88 11.56 -41.21 -15.86
N THR A 89 10.94 -42.39 -15.82
CA THR A 89 11.55 -43.66 -16.28
C THR A 89 11.50 -43.91 -17.79
N ILE A 90 10.70 -43.17 -18.56
CA ILE A 90 10.33 -43.53 -19.94
C ILE A 90 11.44 -43.20 -20.96
N CYS A 91 12.09 -42.03 -20.86
CA CYS A 91 13.23 -41.66 -21.72
C CYS A 91 14.60 -42.01 -21.09
N LEU A 92 14.61 -42.58 -19.88
CA LEU A 92 15.84 -43.00 -19.18
C LEU A 92 16.44 -44.28 -19.76
N SER A 93 15.66 -45.08 -20.46
CA SER A 93 16.13 -46.30 -21.12
C SER A 93 16.71 -46.06 -22.52
N ASP A 94 16.96 -44.80 -22.89
CA ASP A 94 17.43 -44.36 -24.22
C ASP A 94 16.77 -45.14 -25.37
N PRO A 95 15.42 -45.12 -25.47
CA PRO A 95 14.71 -45.97 -26.42
C PRO A 95 14.92 -45.57 -27.89
N CYS A 96 15.48 -44.39 -28.16
CA CYS A 96 15.70 -43.87 -29.51
C CYS A 96 17.13 -44.17 -29.99
N ALA A 97 17.25 -44.92 -31.09
CA ALA A 97 18.53 -45.31 -31.67
C ALA A 97 19.19 -44.18 -32.49
N ASN A 98 20.47 -44.35 -32.82
CA ASN A 98 21.25 -43.52 -33.75
C ASN A 98 21.24 -42.01 -33.43
N GLY A 99 21.20 -41.65 -32.14
CA GLY A 99 21.20 -40.26 -31.70
C GLY A 99 19.85 -39.55 -31.85
N GLY A 100 18.75 -40.30 -31.98
CA GLY A 100 17.39 -39.74 -31.91
C GLY A 100 17.07 -39.17 -30.53
N GLU A 101 16.32 -38.07 -30.49
CA GLU A 101 15.91 -37.40 -29.26
C GLU A 101 14.58 -37.97 -28.74
N CYS A 102 14.56 -38.40 -27.47
CA CYS A 102 13.37 -38.93 -26.83
C CYS A 102 12.52 -37.79 -26.26
N LEU A 103 11.33 -37.57 -26.82
CA LEU A 103 10.39 -36.54 -26.39
C LEU A 103 9.25 -37.16 -25.59
N LEU A 104 9.05 -36.65 -24.38
CA LEU A 104 7.94 -37.05 -23.51
C LEU A 104 6.63 -36.46 -24.03
N VAL A 105 5.58 -37.28 -24.13
CA VAL A 105 4.27 -36.89 -24.63
C VAL A 105 3.24 -36.97 -23.51
N GLY A 106 2.55 -35.84 -23.29
CA GLY A 106 1.42 -35.68 -22.37
C GLY A 106 1.79 -35.73 -20.89
N GLY A 107 1.97 -34.55 -20.27
CA GLY A 107 2.22 -34.30 -18.84
C GLY A 107 2.18 -32.79 -18.54
N ASN A 108 2.12 -32.35 -17.28
CA ASN A 108 2.20 -30.93 -16.88
C ASN A 108 2.84 -30.76 -15.47
N ARG A 109 2.92 -29.54 -14.95
CA ARG A 109 3.52 -29.24 -13.63
C ARG A 109 2.90 -29.99 -12.43
N PHE A 110 1.75 -30.64 -12.62
CA PHE A 110 1.01 -31.39 -11.60
C PHE A 110 0.82 -32.88 -11.95
N MET A 111 1.25 -33.35 -13.14
CA MET A 111 1.05 -34.74 -13.58
C MET A 111 2.21 -35.26 -14.44
N PRO A 112 2.79 -36.44 -14.13
CA PRO A 112 3.93 -36.99 -14.86
C PRO A 112 3.53 -37.41 -16.29
N PRO A 113 4.47 -37.33 -17.25
CA PRO A 113 4.20 -37.75 -18.61
C PRO A 113 4.02 -39.26 -18.75
N THR A 114 3.05 -39.69 -19.56
CA THR A 114 2.64 -41.11 -19.68
C THR A 114 3.08 -41.81 -20.97
N ALA A 115 3.62 -41.07 -21.95
CA ALA A 115 4.08 -41.61 -23.22
C ALA A 115 5.39 -40.93 -23.69
N PHE A 116 6.03 -41.49 -24.71
CA PHE A 116 7.18 -40.89 -25.39
C PHE A 116 7.08 -41.06 -26.91
N ARG A 117 7.85 -40.26 -27.66
CA ARG A 117 8.09 -40.42 -29.09
C ARG A 117 9.54 -40.10 -29.40
N CYS A 118 10.12 -40.73 -30.42
CA CYS A 118 11.46 -40.40 -30.88
C CYS A 118 11.42 -39.38 -32.02
N GLU A 119 12.26 -38.36 -31.93
CA GLU A 119 12.60 -37.48 -33.04
C GLU A 119 13.96 -37.91 -33.62
N CYS A 120 13.94 -38.49 -34.82
CA CYS A 120 15.13 -39.09 -35.39
C CYS A 120 16.14 -38.06 -35.89
N ALA A 121 17.41 -38.33 -35.59
CA ALA A 121 18.54 -37.58 -36.14
C ALA A 121 18.55 -37.61 -37.68
N PRO A 122 19.08 -36.57 -38.34
CA PRO A 122 19.17 -36.52 -39.80
C PRO A 122 19.83 -37.76 -40.40
N GLY A 123 19.14 -38.40 -41.35
CA GLY A 123 19.59 -39.63 -42.01
C GLY A 123 19.03 -40.94 -41.42
N TYR A 124 18.17 -40.89 -40.40
CA TYR A 124 17.52 -42.07 -39.81
C TYR A 124 15.98 -41.94 -39.76
N LYS A 125 15.27 -43.07 -39.78
CA LYS A 125 13.80 -43.18 -39.75
C LYS A 125 13.35 -44.37 -38.90
N SER A 126 12.03 -44.59 -38.80
CA SER A 126 11.28 -45.52 -37.91
C SER A 126 10.90 -44.94 -36.53
N GLU A 127 9.99 -45.60 -35.81
CA GLU A 127 9.51 -45.17 -34.48
C GLU A 127 10.62 -45.06 -33.43
N LEU A 128 11.69 -45.86 -33.58
CA LEU A 128 12.85 -45.89 -32.69
C LEU A 128 14.14 -45.45 -33.39
N CYS A 129 14.06 -44.87 -34.60
CA CYS A 129 15.21 -44.32 -35.33
C CYS A 129 16.31 -45.32 -35.71
N GLU A 130 15.97 -46.60 -35.87
CA GLU A 130 16.93 -47.68 -36.16
C GLU A 130 17.34 -47.77 -37.63
N GLU A 131 16.49 -47.29 -38.54
CA GLU A 131 16.67 -47.47 -39.99
C GLU A 131 17.42 -46.28 -40.62
N ALA A 132 18.44 -46.55 -41.44
CA ALA A 132 19.13 -45.50 -42.21
C ALA A 132 18.35 -45.14 -43.48
N MET A 133 18.29 -43.84 -43.79
CA MET A 133 17.80 -43.34 -45.08
C MET A 133 18.83 -43.61 -46.16
N THR A 134 18.44 -44.32 -47.22
CA THR A 134 19.39 -44.80 -48.26
C THR A 134 19.10 -44.23 -49.65
N SER A 135 17.96 -43.55 -49.84
CA SER A 135 17.53 -43.09 -51.15
C SER A 135 16.81 -41.74 -51.10
N CYS A 136 16.72 -41.06 -52.25
CA CYS A 136 15.91 -39.85 -52.36
C CYS A 136 14.40 -40.10 -52.22
N ASN A 137 13.93 -41.34 -52.34
CA ASN A 137 12.52 -41.68 -52.10
C ASN A 137 12.11 -41.46 -50.64
N ASP A 138 13.08 -41.42 -49.72
CA ASP A 138 12.88 -41.15 -48.30
C ASP A 138 12.85 -39.63 -47.98
N ASN A 139 12.93 -38.76 -48.99
CA ASN A 139 13.02 -37.30 -48.88
C ASN A 139 14.03 -36.81 -47.82
N PRO A 140 15.30 -37.22 -47.90
CA PRO A 140 16.25 -36.99 -46.82
C PRO A 140 16.76 -35.54 -46.72
N CYS A 141 16.56 -34.72 -47.75
CA CYS A 141 16.96 -33.31 -47.75
C CYS A 141 15.91 -32.46 -47.06
N ARG A 142 16.30 -31.76 -46.00
CA ARG A 142 15.42 -30.86 -45.24
C ARG A 142 15.43 -29.45 -45.84
N ASN A 143 14.53 -28.60 -45.35
CA ASN A 143 14.46 -27.17 -45.67
C ASN A 143 14.38 -26.83 -47.17
N GLY A 144 13.74 -27.70 -47.97
CA GLY A 144 13.58 -27.50 -49.42
C GLY A 144 14.82 -27.83 -50.25
N GLY A 145 15.82 -28.51 -49.68
CA GLY A 145 16.98 -28.99 -50.42
C GLY A 145 16.62 -29.99 -51.51
N SER A 146 17.31 -29.91 -52.65
CA SER A 146 17.11 -30.82 -53.78
C SER A 146 17.94 -32.09 -53.62
N CYS A 147 17.30 -33.26 -53.63
CA CYS A 147 17.97 -34.55 -53.47
C CYS A 147 18.47 -35.10 -54.80
N ASN A 148 19.77 -35.39 -54.89
CA ASN A 148 20.39 -36.02 -56.04
C ASN A 148 20.86 -37.45 -55.67
N PRO A 149 20.35 -38.51 -56.34
CA PRO A 149 20.79 -39.87 -56.06
C PRO A 149 22.20 -40.14 -56.62
N THR A 150 22.97 -40.97 -55.91
CA THR A 150 24.29 -41.49 -56.34
C THR A 150 24.30 -43.01 -56.27
N ALA A 151 25.35 -43.67 -56.79
CA ALA A 151 25.38 -45.13 -56.98
C ALA A 151 25.20 -45.97 -55.69
N THR A 152 25.46 -45.41 -54.51
CA THR A 152 25.31 -46.09 -53.21
C THR A 152 24.72 -45.22 -52.10
N ARG A 153 24.44 -43.93 -52.37
CA ARG A 153 23.96 -42.91 -51.39
C ARG A 153 23.15 -41.80 -52.09
N PHE A 154 22.89 -40.69 -51.43
CA PHE A 154 22.34 -39.45 -52.02
C PHE A 154 23.16 -38.23 -51.58
N THR A 155 22.95 -37.08 -52.25
CA THR A 155 23.54 -35.78 -51.89
C THR A 155 22.47 -34.70 -51.95
N CYS A 156 22.41 -33.85 -50.93
CA CYS A 156 21.48 -32.73 -50.88
C CYS A 156 22.14 -31.45 -51.41
N ALA A 157 21.49 -30.78 -52.36
CA ALA A 157 21.83 -29.42 -52.76
C ALA A 157 21.02 -28.43 -51.92
N CYS A 158 21.70 -27.71 -51.03
CA CYS A 158 21.06 -26.83 -50.06
C CYS A 158 20.69 -25.47 -50.66
N PRO A 159 19.49 -24.94 -50.35
CA PRO A 159 19.15 -23.56 -50.68
C PRO A 159 20.03 -22.58 -49.90
N SER A 160 20.13 -21.34 -50.38
CA SER A 160 20.84 -20.26 -49.68
C SER A 160 20.31 -20.10 -48.25
N GLY A 161 21.22 -19.94 -47.28
CA GLY A 161 20.91 -19.92 -45.84
C GLY A 161 21.02 -21.26 -45.13
N PHE A 162 21.13 -22.39 -45.85
CA PHE A 162 21.26 -23.71 -45.24
C PHE A 162 22.57 -24.41 -45.62
N ALA A 163 23.09 -25.19 -44.67
CA ALA A 163 24.28 -26.02 -44.79
C ALA A 163 24.05 -27.39 -44.13
N GLY A 164 25.06 -28.25 -44.19
CA GLY A 164 24.98 -29.61 -43.66
C GLY A 164 24.73 -30.67 -44.75
N LEU A 165 24.85 -31.94 -44.37
CA LEU A 165 24.77 -33.06 -45.32
C LEU A 165 23.35 -33.25 -45.88
N TYR A 166 22.36 -32.84 -45.09
CA TYR A 166 20.93 -32.94 -45.34
C TYR A 166 20.25 -31.56 -45.41
N CYS A 167 21.04 -30.48 -45.47
CA CYS A 167 20.56 -29.10 -45.39
C CYS A 167 19.83 -28.78 -44.07
N GLU A 168 20.28 -29.43 -43.00
CA GLU A 168 19.72 -29.39 -41.65
C GLU A 168 20.18 -28.18 -40.83
N THR A 169 21.29 -27.57 -41.20
CA THR A 169 21.90 -26.47 -40.43
C THR A 169 21.50 -25.14 -41.05
N ASN A 170 20.80 -24.27 -40.32
CA ASN A 170 20.71 -22.86 -40.69
C ASN A 170 22.10 -22.23 -40.53
N ILE A 171 22.56 -21.51 -41.54
CA ILE A 171 23.82 -20.77 -41.46
C ILE A 171 23.58 -19.60 -40.49
N ASP A 172 24.39 -19.50 -39.45
CA ASP A 172 24.26 -18.45 -38.43
C ASP A 172 24.59 -17.07 -39.03
N ASP A 173 23.54 -16.28 -39.26
CA ASP A 173 23.61 -14.92 -39.76
C ASP A 173 23.90 -13.90 -38.62
N CYS A 174 24.07 -14.37 -37.38
CA CYS A 174 24.41 -13.60 -36.17
C CYS A 174 25.83 -13.95 -35.63
N PRO A 175 26.92 -13.75 -36.42
CA PRO A 175 28.27 -14.12 -35.99
C PRO A 175 28.72 -13.37 -34.73
N SER A 176 29.82 -13.80 -34.12
CA SER A 176 30.37 -13.30 -32.85
C SER A 176 30.65 -11.78 -32.77
N SER A 177 30.57 -11.05 -33.89
CA SER A 177 30.61 -9.59 -33.92
C SER A 177 29.25 -8.90 -33.68
N ASN A 178 28.13 -9.65 -33.53
CA ASN A 178 26.73 -9.20 -33.39
C ASN A 178 26.34 -8.01 -34.30
N PRO A 179 25.55 -8.22 -35.37
CA PRO A 179 25.17 -7.13 -36.27
C PRO A 179 24.24 -6.07 -35.65
N CYS A 180 23.67 -6.33 -34.48
CA CYS A 180 22.79 -5.41 -33.75
C CYS A 180 23.58 -4.58 -32.73
N ASN A 181 23.59 -3.25 -32.89
CA ASN A 181 24.33 -2.34 -32.01
C ASN A 181 23.73 -2.27 -30.61
N ASN A 182 22.45 -1.92 -30.50
CA ASN A 182 21.70 -1.81 -29.25
C ASN A 182 20.52 -2.80 -29.27
N GLY A 183 20.82 -4.08 -29.40
CA GLY A 183 19.80 -5.11 -29.49
C GLY A 183 20.35 -6.53 -29.54
N THR A 184 19.43 -7.48 -29.48
CA THR A 184 19.74 -8.90 -29.59
C THR A 184 19.51 -9.36 -31.03
N CYS A 185 20.50 -9.99 -31.64
CA CYS A 185 20.36 -10.57 -32.96
C CYS A 185 19.54 -11.86 -32.90
N ASN A 186 18.54 -11.94 -33.76
CA ASN A 186 17.80 -13.15 -34.03
C ASN A 186 18.19 -13.67 -35.41
N ASP A 187 18.74 -14.88 -35.42
CA ASP A 187 19.08 -15.60 -36.65
C ASP A 187 17.81 -15.94 -37.42
N LEU A 188 17.79 -15.64 -38.71
CA LEU A 188 16.72 -16.01 -39.65
C LEU A 188 17.32 -16.82 -40.80
N ILE A 189 16.52 -17.19 -41.79
CA ILE A 189 17.01 -17.92 -42.96
C ILE A 189 17.63 -16.93 -43.93
N ASN A 190 18.96 -16.97 -44.08
CA ASN A 190 19.72 -16.10 -45.00
C ASN A 190 19.49 -14.60 -44.72
N ALA A 191 19.23 -14.27 -43.46
CA ALA A 191 18.90 -12.94 -42.96
C ALA A 191 19.03 -12.92 -41.44
N PHE A 192 19.04 -11.73 -40.85
CA PHE A 192 18.93 -11.56 -39.40
C PHE A 192 17.87 -10.51 -39.09
N SER A 193 17.36 -10.53 -37.86
CA SER A 193 16.52 -9.47 -37.32
C SER A 193 17.00 -9.05 -35.95
N CYS A 194 17.14 -7.75 -35.74
CA CYS A 194 17.48 -7.22 -34.43
C CYS A 194 16.24 -6.99 -33.58
N ASN A 195 16.25 -7.49 -32.35
CA ASN A 195 15.31 -7.06 -31.32
C ASN A 195 15.94 -5.91 -30.53
N CYS A 196 15.56 -4.68 -30.88
CA CYS A 196 16.16 -3.49 -30.29
C CYS A 196 15.80 -3.35 -28.80
N THR A 197 16.77 -2.88 -28.02
CA THR A 197 16.47 -2.43 -26.66
C THR A 197 15.46 -1.28 -26.71
N PRO A 198 14.56 -1.16 -25.72
CA PRO A 198 13.65 -0.02 -25.65
C PRO A 198 14.40 1.31 -25.77
N GLY A 199 13.90 2.24 -26.60
CA GLY A 199 14.58 3.50 -26.93
C GLY A 199 15.46 3.46 -28.20
N TYR A 200 15.60 2.32 -28.88
CA TYR A 200 16.37 2.22 -30.14
C TYR A 200 15.53 1.66 -31.29
N THR A 201 15.89 2.04 -32.51
CA THR A 201 15.27 1.63 -33.77
C THR A 201 16.29 1.53 -34.90
N GLY A 202 15.85 1.11 -36.08
CA GLY A 202 16.70 0.80 -37.23
C GLY A 202 16.90 -0.70 -37.41
N ILE A 203 17.43 -1.08 -38.58
CA ILE A 203 17.62 -2.50 -38.96
C ILE A 203 18.66 -3.17 -38.04
N ASN A 204 19.64 -2.39 -37.59
CA ASN A 204 20.73 -2.81 -36.72
C ASN A 204 20.61 -2.16 -35.32
N CYS A 205 19.45 -1.59 -34.96
CA CYS A 205 19.26 -0.81 -33.73
C CYS A 205 20.29 0.32 -33.56
N GLU A 206 20.66 0.93 -34.69
CA GLU A 206 21.69 1.96 -34.80
C GLU A 206 21.17 3.36 -34.47
N THR A 207 19.85 3.55 -34.47
CA THR A 207 19.22 4.85 -34.29
C THR A 207 18.58 4.91 -32.91
N GLU A 208 18.99 5.87 -32.09
CA GLU A 208 18.28 6.19 -30.85
C GLU A 208 16.99 6.93 -31.20
N ILE A 209 15.89 6.55 -30.54
CA ILE A 209 14.59 7.18 -30.73
C ILE A 209 14.61 8.49 -29.96
N ASN A 210 14.39 9.61 -30.65
CA ASN A 210 14.21 10.88 -29.98
C ASN A 210 12.76 11.03 -29.52
N GLU A 211 12.45 10.74 -28.25
CA GLU A 211 11.08 10.84 -27.72
C GLU A 211 10.53 12.28 -27.79
N CYS A 212 11.41 13.29 -27.88
CA CYS A 212 11.03 14.69 -28.04
C CYS A 212 10.48 15.05 -29.43
N ASP A 213 10.69 14.23 -30.47
CA ASP A 213 10.15 14.49 -31.81
C ASP A 213 8.61 14.50 -31.83
N SER A 214 7.99 13.77 -30.91
CA SER A 214 6.54 13.76 -30.71
C SER A 214 5.98 15.05 -30.08
N SER A 215 6.86 15.99 -29.71
CA SER A 215 6.54 17.23 -28.99
C SER A 215 5.67 16.97 -27.73
N PRO A 216 6.13 16.11 -26.80
CA PRO A 216 5.30 15.69 -25.68
C PRO A 216 5.08 16.80 -24.64
N CYS A 217 6.02 17.74 -24.53
CA CYS A 217 5.94 18.90 -23.64
C CYS A 217 4.90 19.92 -24.14
N SER A 218 4.20 20.56 -23.21
CA SER A 218 3.09 21.47 -23.49
C SER A 218 3.53 22.69 -24.27
N THR A 219 2.89 22.92 -25.41
CA THR A 219 3.05 24.15 -26.21
C THR A 219 2.48 25.41 -25.54
N LYS A 220 1.76 25.27 -24.42
CA LYS A 220 1.29 26.42 -23.62
C LYS A 220 2.42 27.07 -22.83
N ASP A 221 3.46 26.31 -22.49
CA ASP A 221 4.66 26.82 -21.87
C ASP A 221 5.69 27.16 -22.95
N GLY A 222 5.78 28.44 -23.31
CA GLY A 222 6.72 28.92 -24.33
C GLY A 222 8.19 28.76 -23.95
N ASN A 223 8.50 28.45 -22.68
CA ASN A 223 9.84 28.21 -22.18
C ASN A 223 10.11 26.72 -21.90
N SER A 224 9.15 25.83 -22.19
CA SER A 224 9.34 24.39 -21.97
C SER A 224 10.43 23.84 -22.89
N THR A 225 11.30 23.01 -22.32
CA THR A 225 12.34 22.30 -23.07
C THR A 225 12.21 20.80 -22.85
N CYS A 226 12.18 20.04 -23.94
CA CYS A 226 12.18 18.58 -23.89
C CYS A 226 13.62 18.08 -23.86
N LEU A 227 13.94 17.24 -22.87
CA LEU A 227 15.19 16.51 -22.78
C LEU A 227 14.95 15.10 -23.30
N ASN A 228 15.69 14.74 -24.35
CA ASN A 228 15.73 13.40 -24.89
C ASN A 228 16.54 12.48 -23.96
N LEU A 229 15.99 11.33 -23.60
CA LEU A 229 16.64 10.34 -22.75
C LEU A 229 16.36 8.95 -23.34
N ILE A 230 17.18 7.95 -23.03
CA ILE A 230 16.95 6.61 -23.58
C ILE A 230 15.62 6.05 -23.08
N ASN A 231 14.67 5.79 -24.01
CA ASN A 231 13.35 5.21 -23.75
C ASN A 231 12.39 6.07 -22.91
N GLN A 232 12.74 7.34 -22.67
CA GLN A 232 11.94 8.25 -21.86
C GLN A 232 12.22 9.71 -22.24
N PHE A 233 11.39 10.64 -21.79
CA PHE A 233 11.67 12.07 -21.96
C PHE A 233 11.41 12.80 -20.65
N ALA A 234 12.07 13.93 -20.47
CA ALA A 234 11.80 14.84 -19.36
C ALA A 234 11.49 16.24 -19.91
N CYS A 235 10.38 16.83 -19.48
CA CYS A 235 10.10 18.22 -19.77
C CYS A 235 10.66 19.10 -18.64
N VAL A 236 11.56 19.99 -18.99
CA VAL A 236 11.99 21.10 -18.13
C VAL A 236 11.01 22.24 -18.38
N CYS A 237 10.19 22.53 -17.39
CA CYS A 237 9.19 23.58 -17.48
C CYS A 237 9.80 24.95 -17.23
N GLY A 238 9.22 25.97 -17.87
CA GLY A 238 9.46 27.35 -17.56
C GLY A 238 8.99 27.73 -16.14
N PRO A 239 9.32 28.93 -15.67
CA PRO A 239 9.07 29.37 -14.29
C PRO A 239 7.58 29.38 -13.90
N ASP A 240 6.68 29.40 -14.88
CA ASP A 240 5.23 29.51 -14.68
C ASP A 240 4.48 28.19 -14.96
N PHE A 241 5.17 27.06 -15.11
CA PHE A 241 4.56 25.77 -15.44
C PHE A 241 5.20 24.59 -14.70
N SER A 242 4.42 23.55 -14.44
CA SER A 242 4.84 22.33 -13.75
C SER A 242 4.13 21.08 -14.32
N GLY A 243 4.44 19.93 -13.73
CA GLY A 243 3.97 18.62 -14.18
C GLY A 243 4.85 18.02 -15.27
N GLN A 244 4.76 16.69 -15.48
CA GLN A 244 5.65 15.94 -16.38
C GLN A 244 5.62 16.45 -17.83
N LEU A 245 4.50 17.04 -18.24
CA LEU A 245 4.30 17.57 -19.59
C LEU A 245 4.27 19.12 -19.63
N CYS A 246 4.57 19.83 -18.54
CA CYS A 246 4.46 21.29 -18.43
C CYS A 246 3.08 21.84 -18.83
N ARG A 247 2.03 21.02 -18.68
CA ARG A 247 0.64 21.41 -19.00
C ARG A 247 -0.01 22.20 -17.88
N THR A 248 0.51 22.06 -16.67
CA THR A 248 -0.03 22.65 -15.47
C THR A 248 0.62 24.01 -15.30
N GLY A 249 -0.12 25.11 -15.46
CA GLY A 249 0.41 26.42 -15.08
C GLY A 249 0.69 26.44 -13.57
N MET A 250 1.84 26.92 -13.14
CA MET A 250 2.09 27.22 -11.74
C MET A 250 1.31 28.48 -11.34
N THR A 251 0.08 28.34 -10.85
CA THR A 251 -0.61 29.47 -10.19
C THR A 251 -1.51 29.03 -9.04
N VAL A 252 -0.86 28.89 -7.87
CA VAL A 252 -1.37 29.17 -6.50
C VAL A 252 -0.15 29.53 -5.63
N VAL A 253 0.90 28.71 -5.73
CA VAL A 253 2.15 28.82 -4.98
C VAL A 253 3.03 29.99 -5.47
N ALA A 254 3.28 30.12 -6.77
CA ALA A 254 4.02 31.26 -7.33
C ALA A 254 3.23 32.59 -7.26
N GLN A 255 1.90 32.54 -7.19
CA GLN A 255 1.08 33.72 -6.91
C GLN A 255 1.09 34.07 -5.42
N ALA A 256 1.11 33.10 -4.50
CA ALA A 256 1.29 33.33 -3.07
C ALA A 256 2.67 33.92 -2.74
N GLU A 257 3.73 33.48 -3.44
CA GLU A 257 5.07 34.08 -3.33
C GLU A 257 5.13 35.52 -3.89
N ASN A 258 4.35 35.83 -4.94
CA ASN A 258 4.26 37.18 -5.53
C ASN A 258 3.26 38.12 -4.84
N LEU A 259 2.28 37.61 -4.10
CA LEU A 259 1.32 38.39 -3.30
C LEU A 259 1.95 38.95 -2.00
N VAL A 260 3.16 38.52 -1.65
CA VAL A 260 3.88 38.99 -0.46
C VAL A 260 5.14 39.75 -0.88
N LYS A 261 4.98 40.97 -1.40
CA LYS A 261 6.07 41.97 -1.49
C LYS A 261 5.55 43.40 -1.25
N PRO A 262 6.45 44.28 -0.75
CA PRO A 262 6.20 45.31 0.28
C PRO A 262 5.24 46.35 -0.30
N ASP A 263 4.09 46.58 0.32
CA ASP A 263 3.88 47.83 1.08
C ASP A 263 2.65 47.74 2.03
N GLY A 264 2.26 46.53 2.50
CA GLY A 264 1.18 46.47 3.52
C GLY A 264 0.47 45.15 3.86
N ALA A 265 0.82 44.00 3.28
CA ALA A 265 0.29 42.70 3.71
C ALA A 265 1.41 41.66 3.89
N LEU A 266 1.65 41.34 5.18
CA LEU A 266 2.60 40.38 5.78
C LEU A 266 4.09 40.51 5.42
N SER A 267 4.66 41.67 5.77
CA SER A 267 6.10 41.85 5.97
C SER A 267 6.55 41.26 7.33
N SER A 268 6.96 40.00 7.35
CA SER A 268 7.98 39.50 8.29
C SER A 268 8.57 38.18 7.81
N VAL A 269 9.21 38.20 6.64
CA VAL A 269 10.15 37.13 6.26
C VAL A 269 11.45 37.71 5.70
N SER A 270 11.44 38.88 5.06
CA SER A 270 12.68 39.54 4.63
C SER A 270 13.42 40.31 5.74
N ALA A 271 12.93 40.29 6.98
CA ALA A 271 13.69 40.71 8.17
C ALA A 271 14.23 39.50 8.97
N ALA A 272 13.87 38.26 8.58
CA ALA A 272 14.46 37.02 9.07
C ALA A 272 15.43 36.40 8.05
N ALA A 273 15.51 36.95 6.82
CA ALA A 273 16.56 36.61 5.87
C ALA A 273 17.94 37.17 6.27
N ASP A 274 17.98 38.10 7.23
CA ASP A 274 19.21 38.49 7.93
C ASP A 274 19.37 37.77 9.30
N ASP A 275 18.42 36.90 9.67
CA ASP A 275 18.39 36.19 10.96
C ASP A 275 17.87 34.75 10.78
N ASN A 276 18.66 33.91 10.10
CA ASN A 276 18.82 32.45 10.26
C ASN A 276 17.64 31.53 10.72
N ASN A 277 16.37 31.88 10.49
CA ASN A 277 15.23 31.08 10.96
C ASN A 277 14.23 30.76 9.84
N THR A 278 14.63 29.82 8.97
CA THR A 278 13.83 29.23 7.89
C THR A 278 12.50 28.62 8.36
N LEU A 279 12.42 28.19 9.62
CA LEU A 279 11.25 27.53 10.22
C LEU A 279 10.04 28.48 10.37
N ALA A 280 10.28 29.78 10.65
CA ALA A 280 9.22 30.78 10.80
C ALA A 280 8.56 31.15 9.46
N VAL A 281 9.31 31.05 8.37
CA VAL A 281 8.82 31.27 7.00
C VAL A 281 7.90 30.13 6.58
N ALA A 282 8.35 28.89 6.83
CA ALA A 282 7.61 27.70 6.46
C ALA A 282 6.26 27.58 7.18
N SER A 283 6.22 27.86 8.49
CA SER A 283 4.98 27.87 9.27
C SER A 283 3.99 28.95 8.80
N THR A 284 4.50 30.14 8.45
CA THR A 284 3.68 31.25 7.95
C THR A 284 3.09 30.97 6.57
N MET A 285 3.86 30.31 5.68
CA MET A 285 3.40 29.92 4.35
C MET A 285 2.42 28.74 4.39
N SER A 286 2.70 27.73 5.23
CA SER A 286 1.80 26.61 5.48
C SER A 286 0.43 27.08 5.97
N GLY A 287 0.38 28.00 6.95
CA GLY A 287 -0.86 28.59 7.44
C GLY A 287 -1.57 29.55 6.47
N ALA A 288 -0.91 29.98 5.39
CA ALA A 288 -1.52 30.79 4.32
C ALA A 288 -2.24 29.93 3.29
N LEU A 289 -1.73 28.71 3.07
CA LEU A 289 -2.05 27.88 1.91
C LEU A 289 -3.56 27.59 1.79
N SER A 290 -4.23 27.27 2.89
CA SER A 290 -5.68 27.02 2.92
C SER A 290 -6.49 28.25 2.48
N PHE A 291 -6.06 29.46 2.86
CA PHE A 291 -6.70 30.72 2.46
C PHE A 291 -6.48 31.06 0.99
N VAL A 292 -5.32 30.72 0.43
CA VAL A 292 -5.07 30.87 -1.00
C VAL A 292 -5.86 29.82 -1.78
N ALA A 293 -5.83 28.56 -1.36
CA ALA A 293 -6.58 27.48 -1.98
C ALA A 293 -8.09 27.76 -1.99
N ALA A 294 -8.62 28.37 -0.93
CA ALA A 294 -10.01 28.79 -0.86
C ALA A 294 -10.42 29.88 -1.85
N SER A 295 -9.47 30.63 -2.42
CA SER A 295 -9.76 31.59 -3.48
C SER A 295 -9.98 30.93 -4.85
N LEU A 296 -9.66 29.64 -4.97
CA LEU A 296 -9.81 28.86 -6.20
C LEU A 296 -11.07 27.97 -6.17
N SER A 297 -11.56 27.65 -7.37
CA SER A 297 -12.56 26.60 -7.56
C SER A 297 -12.02 25.22 -7.19
N ILE A 298 -12.90 24.25 -6.97
CA ILE A 298 -12.48 22.87 -6.69
C ILE A 298 -11.77 22.24 -7.89
N ASP A 299 -12.22 22.53 -9.12
CA ASP A 299 -11.63 21.99 -10.35
C ASP A 299 -10.19 22.50 -10.56
N GLU A 300 -9.94 23.78 -10.28
CA GLU A 300 -8.60 24.36 -10.32
C GLU A 300 -7.66 23.71 -9.29
N ARG A 301 -8.13 23.57 -8.04
CA ARG A 301 -7.33 22.92 -6.99
C ARG A 301 -7.01 21.47 -7.32
N THR A 302 -7.98 20.74 -7.88
CA THR A 302 -7.78 19.34 -8.30
C THR A 302 -6.78 19.24 -9.44
N LEU A 303 -6.77 20.19 -10.37
CA LEU A 303 -5.82 20.24 -11.48
C LEU A 303 -4.37 20.54 -11.03
N PHE A 304 -4.20 21.33 -9.97
CA PHE A 304 -2.89 21.69 -9.42
C PHE A 304 -2.31 20.68 -8.43
N SER A 305 -2.99 19.56 -8.19
CA SER A 305 -2.58 18.56 -7.22
C SER A 305 -2.40 17.18 -7.87
N TRP A 306 -1.75 16.27 -7.14
CA TRP A 306 -1.34 14.97 -7.64
C TRP A 306 -2.55 14.10 -7.94
N THR A 307 -2.53 13.42 -9.09
CA THR A 307 -3.59 12.47 -9.43
C THR A 307 -3.30 11.09 -8.84
N LEU A 308 -4.33 10.24 -8.77
CA LEU A 308 -4.20 8.87 -8.23
C LEU A 308 -3.14 8.06 -8.99
N GLN A 309 -3.11 8.18 -10.32
CA GLN A 309 -2.19 7.47 -11.20
C GLN A 309 -0.75 8.00 -11.10
N GLU A 310 -0.57 9.28 -10.75
CA GLU A 310 0.75 9.85 -10.51
C GLU A 310 1.29 9.42 -9.15
N MET A 311 0.42 9.35 -8.14
CA MET A 311 0.81 9.03 -6.77
C MET A 311 1.00 7.52 -6.51
N ILE A 312 0.19 6.65 -7.12
CA ILE A 312 0.23 5.20 -6.89
C ILE A 312 0.80 4.50 -8.13
N ASP A 313 1.98 3.89 -7.98
CA ASP A 313 2.63 3.10 -9.04
C ASP A 313 1.99 1.72 -9.16
N TRP A 314 1.72 1.10 -8.01
CA TRP A 314 1.18 -0.26 -7.94
C TRP A 314 0.45 -0.47 -6.60
N CYS A 315 -0.60 -1.29 -6.63
CA CYS A 315 -1.40 -1.64 -5.47
C CYS A 315 -1.82 -3.11 -5.52
N MET A 316 -1.70 -3.81 -4.39
CA MET A 316 -2.25 -5.14 -4.20
C MET A 316 -2.99 -5.25 -2.86
N TYR A 317 -4.03 -6.06 -2.85
CA TYR A 317 -4.71 -6.50 -1.64
C TYR A 317 -4.85 -8.02 -1.66
N GLU A 318 -4.33 -8.72 -0.64
CA GLU A 318 -4.35 -10.20 -0.57
C GLU A 318 -3.79 -10.86 -1.85
N GLY A 319 -2.72 -10.30 -2.43
CA GLY A 319 -2.09 -10.79 -3.66
C GLY A 319 -2.84 -10.51 -4.97
N GLN A 320 -3.97 -9.79 -4.92
CA GLN A 320 -4.71 -9.34 -6.11
C GLN A 320 -4.48 -7.86 -6.39
N GLU A 321 -4.31 -7.50 -7.66
CA GLU A 321 -4.10 -6.11 -8.08
C GLU A 321 -5.35 -5.25 -7.85
N CYS A 322 -5.16 -4.00 -7.40
CA CYS A 322 -6.24 -3.06 -7.19
C CYS A 322 -6.64 -2.34 -8.49
N ASP A 323 -7.95 -2.24 -8.76
CA ASP A 323 -8.48 -1.31 -9.76
C ASP A 323 -8.52 0.13 -9.24
N MET A 324 -7.76 1.02 -9.89
CA MET A 324 -7.66 2.43 -9.54
C MET A 324 -8.97 3.19 -9.70
N LYS A 325 -9.91 2.75 -10.56
CA LYS A 325 -11.20 3.44 -10.74
C LYS A 325 -12.28 2.98 -9.78
N GLY A 326 -12.35 1.67 -9.51
CA GLY A 326 -13.40 1.08 -8.70
C GLY A 326 -13.10 0.99 -7.19
N HIS A 327 -11.82 0.89 -6.80
CA HIS A 327 -11.43 0.62 -5.41
C HIS A 327 -11.00 1.87 -4.62
N PHE A 328 -10.88 3.02 -5.30
CA PHE A 328 -10.45 4.29 -4.70
C PHE A 328 -11.49 5.38 -4.92
N ALA A 329 -11.61 6.28 -3.95
CA ALA A 329 -12.30 7.55 -4.11
C ALA A 329 -11.31 8.70 -3.89
N SER A 330 -11.44 9.76 -4.67
CA SER A 330 -10.58 10.94 -4.57
C SER A 330 -11.38 12.13 -4.09
N PHE A 331 -10.81 12.95 -3.22
CA PHE A 331 -11.36 14.24 -2.82
C PHE A 331 -10.23 15.27 -2.72
N ASN A 332 -10.55 16.55 -2.83
CA ASN A 332 -9.58 17.63 -2.71
C ASN A 332 -9.77 18.33 -1.35
N ASP A 333 -8.73 18.28 -0.52
CA ASP A 333 -8.63 19.02 0.73
C ASP A 333 -7.85 20.34 0.50
N PRO A 334 -8.30 21.48 1.05
CA PRO A 334 -7.63 22.77 0.87
C PRO A 334 -6.19 22.84 1.40
N THR A 335 -5.80 21.94 2.31
CA THR A 335 -4.47 21.91 2.93
C THR A 335 -3.61 20.76 2.40
N MET A 336 -4.22 19.59 2.17
CA MET A 336 -3.50 18.38 1.75
C MET A 336 -3.51 18.16 0.24
N GLY A 337 -4.34 18.91 -0.51
CA GLY A 337 -4.53 18.72 -1.94
C GLY A 337 -5.41 17.50 -2.25
N ASN A 338 -5.14 16.82 -3.36
CA ASN A 338 -5.85 15.60 -3.72
C ASN A 338 -5.47 14.46 -2.76
N CYS A 339 -6.48 13.95 -2.07
CA CYS A 339 -6.40 12.79 -1.19
C CYS A 339 -7.14 11.62 -1.82
N HIS A 340 -6.64 10.41 -1.56
CA HIS A 340 -7.17 9.18 -2.15
C HIS A 340 -7.45 8.15 -1.06
N THR A 341 -8.70 7.69 -1.00
CA THR A 341 -9.18 6.73 0.00
C THR A 341 -9.38 5.37 -0.66
N PHE A 342 -8.65 4.36 -0.18
CA PHE A 342 -8.86 2.96 -0.54
C PHE A 342 -10.09 2.39 0.19
N ASN A 343 -10.85 1.51 -0.47
CA ASN A 343 -12.05 0.86 0.07
C ASN A 343 -13.12 1.84 0.62
N PRO A 344 -13.52 2.86 -0.17
CA PRO A 344 -14.55 3.82 0.26
C PRO A 344 -15.93 3.16 0.39
N THR A 345 -16.91 3.89 0.95
CA THR A 345 -18.29 3.40 1.14
C THR A 345 -18.96 2.97 -0.18
N ASN A 346 -18.61 3.60 -1.30
CA ASN A 346 -19.15 3.32 -2.64
C ASN A 346 -18.21 2.49 -3.52
N SER A 347 -17.22 1.81 -2.93
CA SER A 347 -16.29 0.94 -3.65
C SER A 347 -17.03 -0.16 -4.44
N THR A 348 -16.52 -0.52 -5.62
CA THR A 348 -17.04 -1.65 -6.41
C THR A 348 -16.92 -2.99 -5.68
N ARG A 349 -15.96 -3.09 -4.76
CA ARG A 349 -15.72 -4.25 -3.89
C ARG A 349 -15.56 -3.81 -2.44
N ASP A 350 -16.22 -4.54 -1.53
CA ASP A 350 -16.03 -4.39 -0.09
C ASP A 350 -14.82 -5.23 0.35
N PHE A 351 -13.69 -4.56 0.62
CA PHE A 351 -12.47 -5.24 1.07
C PHE A 351 -12.55 -5.52 2.57
N LYS A 352 -12.48 -6.80 2.93
CA LYS A 352 -12.45 -7.30 4.30
C LYS A 352 -11.20 -8.14 4.49
N ALA A 353 -10.48 -7.92 5.59
CA ALA A 353 -9.30 -8.72 5.90
C ALA A 353 -9.74 -10.12 6.33
N ILE A 354 -9.38 -11.13 5.56
CA ILE A 354 -9.67 -12.54 5.87
C ILE A 354 -8.47 -13.20 6.54
N GLN A 355 -7.27 -12.73 6.22
CA GLN A 355 -6.01 -13.22 6.76
C GLN A 355 -5.24 -12.11 7.48
N ALA A 356 -4.68 -12.45 8.65
CA ALA A 356 -3.74 -11.57 9.35
C ALA A 356 -2.32 -11.70 8.78
N GLY A 357 -1.50 -10.69 9.03
CA GLY A 357 -0.13 -10.59 8.54
C GLY A 357 -0.02 -9.83 7.22
N GLU A 358 1.21 -9.54 6.82
CA GLU A 358 1.53 -8.62 5.72
C GLU A 358 0.95 -9.05 4.37
N ASN A 359 0.90 -10.36 4.11
CA ASN A 359 0.33 -10.93 2.88
C ASN A 359 -1.21 -10.82 2.83
N GLY A 360 -1.88 -10.66 3.97
CA GLY A 360 -3.34 -10.52 4.07
C GLY A 360 -3.82 -9.06 3.99
N GLY A 361 -2.89 -8.12 3.78
CA GLY A 361 -3.14 -6.69 3.83
C GLY A 361 -3.14 -5.99 2.48
N LEU A 362 -3.15 -4.66 2.56
CA LEU A 362 -2.96 -3.74 1.45
C LEU A 362 -1.46 -3.44 1.30
N SER A 363 -0.92 -3.64 0.10
CA SER A 363 0.45 -3.28 -0.26
C SER A 363 0.41 -2.26 -1.38
N MET A 364 1.10 -1.12 -1.23
CA MET A 364 1.12 -0.07 -2.24
C MET A 364 2.53 0.47 -2.42
N MET A 365 2.93 0.60 -3.69
CA MET A 365 4.11 1.35 -4.08
C MET A 365 3.66 2.71 -4.60
N MET A 366 4.21 3.75 -3.99
CA MET A 366 3.80 5.14 -4.22
C MET A 366 4.98 5.95 -4.74
N LYS A 367 4.68 6.97 -5.53
CA LYS A 367 5.66 7.93 -6.06
C LYS A 367 5.58 9.22 -5.27
N VAL A 368 6.75 9.73 -4.95
CA VAL A 368 6.95 11.07 -4.37
C VAL A 368 8.01 11.73 -5.21
N ASN A 369 7.74 12.88 -5.80
CA ASN A 369 8.75 13.58 -6.61
C ASN A 369 9.25 14.74 -5.78
N GLN A 370 10.32 14.52 -5.02
CA GLN A 370 10.82 15.52 -4.07
C GLN A 370 11.22 16.83 -4.75
N SER A 371 11.62 16.79 -6.03
CA SER A 371 11.93 18.00 -6.82
C SER A 371 10.74 18.94 -7.04
N GLN A 372 9.51 18.43 -6.86
CA GLN A 372 8.26 19.18 -7.03
C GLN A 372 7.68 19.67 -5.70
N TYR A 373 8.36 19.40 -4.58
CA TYR A 373 7.88 19.82 -3.26
C TYR A 373 8.02 21.33 -3.14
N ALA A 374 7.06 21.96 -2.48
CA ALA A 374 7.18 23.38 -2.18
C ALA A 374 8.39 23.60 -1.26
N SER A 375 9.12 24.70 -1.46
CA SER A 375 10.38 24.99 -0.77
C SER A 375 10.26 25.07 0.76
N TRP A 376 9.04 25.18 1.29
CA TRP A 376 8.71 25.26 2.70
C TRP A 376 8.16 23.96 3.31
N THR A 377 8.17 22.84 2.59
CA THR A 377 7.76 21.55 3.19
C THR A 377 8.87 20.99 4.07
N ASP A 378 8.58 20.80 5.36
CA ASP A 378 9.58 20.35 6.34
C ASP A 378 9.94 18.85 6.23
N VAL A 379 9.03 18.03 5.70
CA VAL A 379 9.20 16.57 5.62
C VAL A 379 8.77 16.05 4.26
N ALA A 380 9.69 15.39 3.56
CA ALA A 380 9.35 14.61 2.38
C ALA A 380 8.65 13.30 2.79
N GLY A 381 7.44 13.06 2.28
CA GLY A 381 6.70 11.83 2.55
C GLY A 381 5.22 11.91 2.21
N ILE A 382 4.52 10.81 2.47
CA ILE A 382 3.07 10.68 2.31
C ILE A 382 2.44 10.46 3.68
N ARG A 383 1.36 11.17 3.99
CA ARG A 383 0.59 10.96 5.22
C ARG A 383 -0.49 9.92 4.97
N VAL A 384 -0.53 8.87 5.78
CA VAL A 384 -1.51 7.79 5.71
C VAL A 384 -2.38 7.82 6.95
N PHE A 385 -3.70 7.85 6.72
CA PHE A 385 -4.72 7.92 7.74
C PHE A 385 -5.52 6.62 7.77
N PHE A 386 -5.86 6.14 8.97
CA PHE A 386 -6.70 4.96 9.16
C PHE A 386 -7.98 5.39 9.86
N HIS A 387 -9.11 5.17 9.22
CA HIS A 387 -10.41 5.66 9.69
C HIS A 387 -11.54 4.73 9.27
N ASP A 388 -12.71 4.86 9.89
CA ASP A 388 -13.90 4.12 9.47
C ASP A 388 -14.40 4.61 8.10
N LYS A 389 -15.06 3.73 7.31
CA LYS A 389 -15.53 4.03 5.95
C LYS A 389 -16.42 5.26 5.84
N ARG A 390 -17.11 5.63 6.92
CA ARG A 390 -18.05 6.76 6.94
C ARG A 390 -17.49 7.99 7.66
N GLU A 391 -16.28 7.88 8.20
CA GLU A 391 -15.58 8.96 8.88
C GLU A 391 -14.88 9.88 7.90
N LEU A 392 -14.83 11.17 8.25
CA LEU A 392 -14.03 12.16 7.56
C LEU A 392 -12.66 12.28 8.22
N VAL A 393 -11.65 12.46 7.37
CA VAL A 393 -10.28 12.72 7.80
C VAL A 393 -10.01 14.21 7.72
N TYR A 394 -9.31 14.72 8.74
CA TYR A 394 -8.82 16.09 8.78
C TYR A 394 -7.29 16.10 8.73
N PRO A 395 -6.67 17.22 8.36
CA PRO A 395 -5.20 17.30 8.29
C PRO A 395 -4.52 17.13 9.66
N GLU A 396 -5.25 17.33 10.76
CA GLU A 396 -4.80 17.11 12.15
C GLU A 396 -5.05 15.68 12.64
N SER A 397 -5.83 14.89 11.91
CA SER A 397 -6.14 13.52 12.30
C SER A 397 -4.86 12.71 12.46
N VAL A 398 -4.89 11.76 13.39
CA VAL A 398 -3.74 10.88 13.65
C VAL A 398 -3.37 10.14 12.37
N SER A 399 -2.12 10.28 11.98
CA SER A 399 -1.59 9.77 10.72
C SER A 399 -0.21 9.21 10.91
N ILE A 400 0.16 8.26 10.05
CA ILE A 400 1.55 7.81 9.92
C ILE A 400 2.15 8.48 8.70
N THR A 401 3.28 9.17 8.90
CA THR A 401 4.08 9.67 7.78
C THR A 401 4.92 8.54 7.22
N VAL A 402 4.90 8.36 5.91
CA VAL A 402 5.68 7.34 5.20
C VAL A 402 6.78 8.07 4.44
N THR A 403 8.03 7.68 4.69
CA THR A 403 9.21 8.38 4.17
C THR A 403 9.69 7.80 2.84
N PRO A 404 10.11 8.63 1.87
CA PRO A 404 10.74 8.18 0.64
C PRO A 404 11.94 7.26 0.91
N GLY A 405 12.16 6.28 0.04
CA GLY A 405 13.27 5.32 0.15
C GLY A 405 13.06 4.19 1.14
N THR A 406 11.88 4.12 1.75
CA THR A 406 11.59 3.13 2.79
C THR A 406 10.41 2.24 2.42
N ALA A 407 10.49 0.99 2.86
CA ALA A 407 9.36 0.09 3.04
C ALA A 407 8.84 0.23 4.47
N THR A 408 7.61 0.70 4.59
CA THR A 408 6.91 0.92 5.87
C THR A 408 5.84 -0.14 6.06
N SER A 409 5.94 -0.90 7.15
CA SER A 409 4.93 -1.88 7.54
C SER A 409 4.08 -1.27 8.65
N ALA A 410 2.83 -0.90 8.32
CA ALA A 410 1.83 -0.36 9.20
C ALA A 410 0.90 -1.48 9.70
N VAL A 411 1.02 -1.80 10.98
CA VAL A 411 0.16 -2.74 11.69
C VAL A 411 -1.02 -1.97 12.26
N ILE A 412 -2.25 -2.38 11.91
CA ILE A 412 -3.48 -1.77 12.41
C ILE A 412 -4.26 -2.72 13.32
N ALA A 413 -4.96 -2.16 14.29
CA ALA A 413 -5.93 -2.84 15.14
C ALA A 413 -7.20 -1.99 15.30
N ARG A 414 -8.36 -2.64 15.22
CA ARG A 414 -9.66 -1.97 15.33
C ARG A 414 -10.13 -2.02 16.79
N SER A 415 -10.44 -0.86 17.34
CA SER A 415 -11.05 -0.70 18.65
C SER A 415 -12.45 -0.09 18.50
N GLU A 416 -13.43 -0.61 19.22
CA GLU A 416 -14.81 -0.12 19.22
C GLU A 416 -15.27 0.14 20.65
N THR A 417 -15.71 1.37 20.92
CA THR A 417 -16.25 1.78 22.22
C THR A 417 -17.75 2.03 22.09
N LEU A 418 -18.55 1.28 22.85
CA LEU A 418 -19.99 1.45 22.98
C LEU A 418 -20.31 2.02 24.37
N ARG A 419 -20.84 3.25 24.38
CA ARG A 419 -21.23 3.98 25.58
C ARG A 419 -22.74 3.93 25.76
N MET A 420 -23.18 3.91 27.00
CA MET A 420 -24.60 3.97 27.32
C MET A 420 -25.13 5.41 27.19
N GLY A 421 -26.31 5.54 26.58
CA GLY A 421 -27.04 6.79 26.55
C GLY A 421 -27.74 7.10 27.88
N GLN A 422 -28.59 8.12 27.87
CA GLN A 422 -29.41 8.44 29.04
C GLN A 422 -30.34 7.25 29.40
N PRO A 423 -30.53 6.94 30.69
CA PRO A 423 -30.14 7.72 31.88
C PRO A 423 -28.73 7.44 32.43
N TYR A 424 -27.99 6.45 31.91
CA TYR A 424 -26.74 5.98 32.52
C TYR A 424 -25.51 6.81 32.12
N GLY A 425 -25.50 7.33 30.91
CA GLY A 425 -24.43 8.17 30.38
C GLY A 425 -24.95 9.35 29.57
N ASN A 426 -24.03 10.19 29.10
CA ASN A 426 -24.32 11.34 28.25
C ASN A 426 -23.59 11.19 26.91
N CYS A 427 -24.14 10.34 26.06
CA CYS A 427 -23.69 10.17 24.68
C CYS A 427 -24.83 10.44 23.70
N THR A 428 -24.49 10.81 22.45
CA THR A 428 -25.47 10.99 21.37
C THR A 428 -25.07 10.20 20.13
N ASN A 429 -26.07 9.73 19.39
CA ASN A 429 -25.92 9.27 18.00
C ASN A 429 -26.56 10.26 17.01
N ASP A 430 -27.19 11.31 17.53
CA ASP A 430 -28.02 12.21 16.78
C ASP A 430 -27.20 13.37 16.21
N LYS A 431 -27.44 13.71 14.94
CA LYS A 431 -26.84 14.87 14.26
C LYS A 431 -27.44 16.20 14.74
N THR A 432 -28.35 16.17 15.71
CA THR A 432 -29.09 17.32 16.22
C THR A 432 -28.35 18.12 17.30
N ALA A 433 -27.16 17.69 17.73
CA ALA A 433 -26.25 18.56 18.49
C ALA A 433 -25.76 19.69 17.55
N SER A 434 -26.28 20.91 17.75
CA SER A 434 -25.88 22.18 17.10
C SER A 434 -25.11 22.02 15.78
N SER A 435 -25.85 21.87 14.68
CA SER A 435 -25.37 21.98 13.29
C SER A 435 -24.07 21.22 12.97
N TYR A 436 -24.01 19.91 13.23
CA TYR A 436 -23.02 19.05 12.57
C TYR A 436 -23.31 19.03 11.05
N TYR A 437 -22.58 19.81 10.27
CA TYR A 437 -22.82 19.94 8.83
C TYR A 437 -21.90 19.09 7.97
N PHE A 438 -21.02 18.30 8.58
CA PHE A 438 -20.18 17.35 7.86
C PHE A 438 -20.94 16.08 7.44
N THR A 439 -20.49 15.44 6.38
CA THR A 439 -21.04 14.16 5.91
C THR A 439 -20.48 13.02 6.76
N GLY A 440 -21.31 12.04 7.14
CA GLY A 440 -20.88 10.90 7.97
C GLY A 440 -21.72 10.72 9.24
N PRO A 441 -21.32 9.79 10.14
CA PRO A 441 -21.91 9.65 11.48
C PRO A 441 -21.45 10.80 12.39
N TYR A 442 -22.18 11.02 13.49
CA TYR A 442 -21.80 12.04 14.47
C TYR A 442 -20.44 11.71 15.10
N MET A 443 -19.57 12.72 15.16
CA MET A 443 -18.25 12.66 15.78
C MET A 443 -18.06 13.91 16.63
N GLN A 444 -17.55 13.74 17.85
CA GLN A 444 -17.30 14.87 18.76
C GLN A 444 -16.36 15.90 18.10
N GLU A 445 -15.29 15.43 17.47
CA GLU A 445 -14.32 16.25 16.73
C GLU A 445 -14.95 17.09 15.61
N GLY A 446 -15.89 16.52 14.86
CA GLY A 446 -16.60 17.26 13.82
C GLY A 446 -17.65 18.23 14.39
N CYS A 447 -18.24 17.94 15.54
CA CYS A 447 -19.11 18.89 16.25
C CYS A 447 -18.32 20.10 16.73
N MET A 448 -17.16 19.88 17.36
CA MET A 448 -16.28 20.96 17.83
C MET A 448 -15.83 21.85 16.69
N ARG A 449 -15.45 21.26 15.54
CA ARG A 449 -15.09 22.01 14.33
C ARG A 449 -16.27 22.77 13.73
N SER A 450 -17.46 22.18 13.76
CA SER A 450 -18.69 22.86 13.30
C SER A 450 -18.97 24.10 14.13
N CYS A 451 -18.87 23.97 15.45
CA CYS A 451 -19.04 25.07 16.40
C CYS A 451 -17.95 26.16 16.25
N TYR A 452 -16.69 25.76 16.11
CA TYR A 452 -15.58 26.69 15.82
C TYR A 452 -15.88 27.53 14.57
N GLN A 453 -16.30 26.90 13.48
CA GLN A 453 -16.63 27.58 12.23
C GLN A 453 -17.82 28.53 12.34
N ASP A 454 -18.86 28.17 13.09
CA ASP A 454 -20.00 29.06 13.35
C ASP A 454 -19.56 30.30 14.14
N ASN A 455 -18.64 30.14 15.10
CA ASN A 455 -18.07 31.24 15.87
C ASN A 455 -17.17 32.14 15.01
N VAL A 456 -16.30 31.56 14.18
CA VAL A 456 -15.49 32.31 13.22
C VAL A 456 -16.38 33.03 12.22
N GLN A 457 -17.44 32.39 11.70
CA GLN A 457 -18.40 33.04 10.81
C GLN A 457 -19.08 34.24 11.48
N ARG A 458 -19.46 34.11 12.76
CA ARG A 458 -20.10 35.18 13.51
C ARG A 458 -19.18 36.38 13.76
N VAL A 459 -17.88 36.14 13.98
CA VAL A 459 -16.89 37.20 14.28
C VAL A 459 -16.30 37.81 13.01
N CYS A 460 -15.88 36.96 12.06
CA CYS A 460 -15.14 37.36 10.86
C CYS A 460 -16.01 37.43 9.59
N GLY A 461 -17.27 36.99 9.63
CA GLY A 461 -18.18 37.00 8.48
C GLY A 461 -17.92 35.92 7.42
N CYS A 462 -16.95 35.03 7.65
CA CYS A 462 -16.55 33.94 6.76
C CYS A 462 -16.11 32.72 7.58
N MET A 463 -16.01 31.56 6.93
CA MET A 463 -15.58 30.30 7.56
C MET A 463 -14.10 30.01 7.26
N ASN A 464 -13.36 29.50 8.25
CA ASN A 464 -11.94 29.17 8.10
C ASN A 464 -11.78 28.05 7.05
N PRO A 465 -11.02 28.28 5.96
CA PRO A 465 -10.89 27.31 4.87
C PRO A 465 -10.05 26.08 5.21
N TYR A 466 -9.45 26.02 6.40
CA TYR A 466 -8.75 24.84 6.88
C TYR A 466 -9.67 23.62 7.07
N TYR A 467 -10.95 23.83 7.39
CA TYR A 467 -11.95 22.77 7.51
C TYR A 467 -12.99 22.83 6.38
N PRO A 468 -13.69 21.72 6.06
CA PRO A 468 -14.69 21.72 4.99
C PRO A 468 -15.82 22.72 5.26
N ILE A 469 -16.28 23.38 4.19
CA ILE A 469 -17.28 24.45 4.28
C ILE A 469 -18.62 23.94 3.74
N PRO A 470 -19.73 24.13 4.48
CA PRO A 470 -21.04 23.69 4.02
C PRO A 470 -21.55 24.50 2.83
N SER A 471 -22.42 23.88 2.02
CA SER A 471 -22.96 24.49 0.81
C SER A 471 -23.68 25.81 1.09
N GLY A 472 -23.35 26.86 0.33
CA GLY A 472 -23.95 28.20 0.46
C GLY A 472 -23.28 29.10 1.50
N LYS A 473 -22.23 28.65 2.20
CA LYS A 473 -21.39 29.49 3.06
C LYS A 473 -20.11 29.94 2.35
N LYS A 474 -19.54 31.06 2.81
CA LYS A 474 -18.36 31.68 2.20
C LYS A 474 -17.08 31.34 2.98
N ALA A 475 -16.05 30.89 2.27
CA ALA A 475 -14.70 30.70 2.79
C ALA A 475 -13.99 32.03 3.05
N CYS A 476 -13.19 32.09 4.11
CA CYS A 476 -12.29 33.21 4.34
C CYS A 476 -11.17 33.21 3.29
N THR A 477 -10.89 34.39 2.74
CA THR A 477 -9.75 34.63 1.83
C THR A 477 -8.56 35.17 2.61
N LEU A 478 -7.44 35.42 1.91
CA LEU A 478 -6.24 36.04 2.47
C LEU A 478 -6.51 37.33 3.29
N ASP A 479 -7.44 38.17 2.83
CA ASP A 479 -7.77 39.44 3.50
C ASP A 479 -8.34 39.23 4.91
N SER A 480 -9.12 38.16 5.09
CA SER A 480 -9.76 37.82 6.37
C SER A 480 -8.89 36.95 7.26
N ARG A 481 -7.70 36.52 6.79
CA ARG A 481 -6.78 35.66 7.55
C ARG A 481 -6.42 36.24 8.92
N LYS A 482 -6.12 37.55 8.98
CA LYS A 482 -5.76 38.23 10.24
C LYS A 482 -6.90 38.20 11.26
N CYS A 483 -8.15 38.21 10.80
CA CYS A 483 -9.31 38.08 11.69
C CYS A 483 -9.38 36.68 12.28
N VAL A 484 -9.20 35.65 11.46
CA VAL A 484 -9.20 34.25 11.91
C VAL A 484 -8.04 34.00 12.89
N GLN A 485 -6.83 34.44 12.55
CA GLN A 485 -5.67 34.32 13.44
C GLN A 485 -5.90 35.01 14.78
N LYS A 486 -6.44 36.23 14.77
CA LYS A 486 -6.78 36.93 16.00
C LYS A 486 -7.84 36.17 16.81
N PHE A 487 -8.85 35.61 16.15
CA PHE A 487 -9.86 34.81 16.83
C PHE A 487 -9.22 33.59 17.50
N ASP A 488 -8.33 32.89 16.80
CA ASP A 488 -7.60 31.72 17.31
C ASP A 488 -6.70 32.11 18.51
N ASP A 489 -5.96 33.22 18.41
CA ASP A 489 -5.09 33.74 19.47
C ASP A 489 -5.89 34.18 20.72
N ASP A 490 -7.06 34.79 20.52
CA ASP A 490 -7.93 35.25 21.61
C ASP A 490 -8.69 34.07 22.28
N HIS A 491 -8.80 32.91 21.61
CA HIS A 491 -9.61 31.77 22.03
C HIS A 491 -8.86 30.44 21.92
N VAL A 492 -7.66 30.39 22.49
CA VAL A 492 -6.80 29.19 22.52
C VAL A 492 -7.50 27.99 23.17
N ASP A 493 -8.31 28.23 24.21
CA ASP A 493 -9.04 27.19 24.92
C ASP A 493 -10.43 26.95 24.32
N SER A 494 -10.70 25.71 23.91
CA SER A 494 -11.99 25.31 23.31
C SER A 494 -13.21 25.53 24.23
N ASP A 495 -12.99 25.62 25.55
CA ASP A 495 -14.01 25.94 26.54
C ASP A 495 -14.56 27.37 26.37
N SER A 496 -13.79 28.27 25.76
CA SER A 496 -14.20 29.66 25.48
C SER A 496 -15.27 29.77 24.40
N TRP A 497 -15.45 28.73 23.57
CA TRP A 497 -16.37 28.75 22.43
C TRP A 497 -17.82 28.41 22.81
N ASN A 498 -18.06 27.96 24.05
CA ASN A 498 -19.37 27.53 24.57
C ASN A 498 -20.06 26.48 23.69
N CYS A 499 -19.32 25.47 23.24
CA CYS A 499 -19.79 24.39 22.38
C CYS A 499 -20.35 23.22 23.21
N ASN A 500 -21.57 22.75 22.92
CA ASN A 500 -22.13 21.55 23.54
C ASN A 500 -21.98 20.33 22.59
N CYS A 501 -20.85 19.65 22.67
CA CYS A 501 -20.52 18.49 21.85
C CYS A 501 -20.34 17.23 22.73
N PRO A 502 -21.44 16.51 23.07
CA PRO A 502 -21.36 15.28 23.85
C PRO A 502 -20.61 14.17 23.09
N LEU A 503 -20.15 13.16 23.82
CA LEU A 503 -19.45 12.01 23.23
C LEU A 503 -20.37 11.18 22.32
N PRO A 504 -19.86 10.55 21.25
CA PRO A 504 -20.64 9.61 20.46
C PRO A 504 -20.90 8.33 21.26
N CYS A 505 -22.11 7.76 21.12
CA CYS A 505 -22.42 6.48 21.78
C CYS A 505 -21.68 5.30 21.16
N LYS A 506 -21.33 5.40 19.88
CA LYS A 506 -20.47 4.44 19.19
C LYS A 506 -19.27 5.16 18.61
N GLN A 507 -18.08 4.76 19.02
CA GLN A 507 -16.81 5.27 18.51
C GLN A 507 -15.97 4.10 18.00
N VAL A 508 -15.36 4.28 16.83
CA VAL A 508 -14.47 3.29 16.21
C VAL A 508 -13.14 3.97 16.00
N ASP A 509 -12.08 3.43 16.59
CA ASP A 509 -10.73 3.95 16.48
C ASP A 509 -9.81 2.89 15.87
N TYR A 510 -8.84 3.34 15.08
CA TYR A 510 -7.80 2.49 14.51
C TYR A 510 -6.48 2.78 15.21
N LEU A 511 -6.00 1.82 16.00
CA LEU A 511 -4.66 1.86 16.56
C LEU A 511 -3.69 1.44 15.46
N ALA A 512 -2.68 2.26 15.18
CA ALA A 512 -1.71 1.97 14.14
C ALA A 512 -0.28 2.10 14.69
N GLY A 513 0.52 1.06 14.49
CA GLY A 513 1.96 1.09 14.71
C GLY A 513 2.67 0.93 13.36
N ALA A 514 3.80 1.61 13.16
CA ALA A 514 4.59 1.44 11.95
C ALA A 514 6.04 1.12 12.27
N SER A 515 6.59 0.15 11.55
CA SER A 515 8.03 -0.06 11.41
C SER A 515 8.48 0.36 10.02
N ARG A 516 9.74 0.77 9.90
CA ARG A 516 10.32 1.23 8.63
C ARG A 516 11.64 0.52 8.37
N THR A 517 11.87 0.21 7.11
CA THR A 517 13.14 -0.35 6.63
C THR A 517 13.54 0.33 5.34
N ASP A 518 14.81 0.67 5.19
CA ASP A 518 15.30 1.26 3.94
C ASP A 518 15.31 0.24 2.80
N PHE A 519 15.14 0.71 1.57
CA PHE A 519 15.31 -0.13 0.39
C PHE A 519 16.76 -0.62 0.27
N ARG A 520 17.04 -1.81 0.82
CA ARG A 520 18.38 -2.42 0.75
C ARG A 520 18.70 -3.05 -0.61
N LYS A 521 17.67 -3.44 -1.38
CA LYS A 521 17.84 -4.09 -2.68
C LYS A 521 17.64 -3.09 -3.80
N ILE A 522 18.61 -3.04 -4.70
CA ILE A 522 18.49 -2.31 -5.96
C ILE A 522 17.34 -2.95 -6.74
N PRO A 523 16.39 -2.15 -7.29
CA PRO A 523 15.34 -2.68 -8.14
C PRO A 523 15.95 -3.52 -9.27
N ALA A 524 15.34 -4.68 -9.57
CA ALA A 524 15.84 -5.56 -10.63
C ALA A 524 15.97 -4.83 -11.98
N GLN A 525 15.08 -3.86 -12.22
CA GLN A 525 15.13 -2.95 -13.37
C GLN A 525 16.42 -2.12 -13.40
N CYS A 526 16.83 -1.54 -12.27
CA CYS A 526 18.09 -0.80 -12.19
C CYS A 526 19.31 -1.73 -12.23
N SER A 527 19.20 -2.96 -11.70
CA SER A 527 20.30 -3.94 -11.76
C SER A 527 20.55 -4.48 -13.17
N ALA A 528 19.54 -4.47 -14.04
CA ALA A 528 19.67 -4.85 -15.44
C ALA A 528 20.38 -3.77 -16.29
N GLU A 529 20.54 -2.55 -15.76
CA GLU A 529 21.21 -1.45 -16.46
C GLU A 529 22.73 -1.67 -16.47
N GLN A 530 23.29 -1.72 -17.69
CA GLN A 530 24.72 -1.99 -17.90
C GLN A 530 25.55 -0.71 -17.76
N ASN A 531 24.96 0.47 -18.03
CA ASN A 531 25.62 1.74 -17.85
C ASN A 531 25.65 2.13 -16.37
N ALA A 532 26.85 2.29 -15.82
CA ALA A 532 27.05 2.58 -14.39
C ALA A 532 26.40 3.91 -13.95
N THR A 533 26.38 4.93 -14.81
CA THR A 533 25.79 6.23 -14.51
C THR A 533 24.27 6.13 -14.49
N LEU A 534 23.66 5.57 -15.54
CA LEU A 534 22.20 5.36 -15.61
C LEU A 534 21.70 4.42 -14.52
N ARG A 535 22.49 3.41 -14.15
CA ARG A 535 22.19 2.53 -13.02
C ARG A 535 22.16 3.29 -11.70
N ASN A 536 23.14 4.16 -11.46
CA ASN A 536 23.19 4.98 -10.25
C ASN A 536 22.05 5.99 -10.22
N ASP A 537 21.74 6.64 -11.34
CA ASP A 537 20.62 7.58 -11.47
C ASP A 537 19.28 6.87 -11.25
N CYS A 538 19.11 5.64 -11.76
CA CYS A 538 17.94 4.79 -11.51
C CYS A 538 17.79 4.41 -10.04
N ILE A 539 18.90 4.01 -9.39
CA ILE A 539 18.93 3.69 -7.96
C ILE A 539 18.56 4.91 -7.13
N GLU A 540 19.18 6.05 -7.43
CA GLU A 540 18.94 7.30 -6.72
C GLU A 540 17.50 7.78 -6.91
N MET A 541 16.98 7.72 -8.13
CA MET A 541 15.58 8.00 -8.42
C MET A 541 14.64 7.08 -7.64
N PHE A 542 14.91 5.78 -7.58
CA PHE A 542 14.04 4.84 -6.85
C PHE A 542 14.13 5.04 -5.33
N GLN A 543 15.34 5.19 -4.79
CA GLN A 543 15.57 5.37 -3.36
C GLN A 543 15.11 6.74 -2.85
N HIS A 544 15.02 7.77 -3.70
CA HIS A 544 14.54 9.08 -3.25
C HIS A 544 13.08 9.35 -3.63
N ASN A 545 12.54 8.71 -4.67
CA ASN A 545 11.20 9.05 -5.18
C ASN A 545 10.17 7.92 -5.11
N ARG A 546 10.47 6.81 -4.43
CA ARG A 546 9.50 5.74 -4.17
C ARG A 546 9.31 5.47 -2.70
N ILE A 547 8.12 5.03 -2.40
CA ILE A 547 7.69 4.59 -1.07
C ILE A 547 6.99 3.25 -1.24
N LEU A 548 7.25 2.32 -0.34
CA LEU A 548 6.46 1.09 -0.23
C LEU A 548 5.76 1.10 1.12
N ILE A 549 4.45 0.87 1.13
CA ILE A 549 3.68 0.72 2.36
C ILE A 549 2.93 -0.61 2.34
N HIS A 550 3.02 -1.34 3.45
CA HIS A 550 2.19 -2.49 3.74
C HIS A 550 1.28 -2.17 4.92
N VAL A 551 -0.03 -2.32 4.77
CA VAL A 551 -1.03 -2.09 5.81
C VAL A 551 -1.75 -3.40 6.10
N TYR A 552 -1.65 -3.91 7.31
CA TYR A 552 -2.25 -5.19 7.67
C TYR A 552 -2.63 -5.29 9.15
N TYR A 553 -3.49 -6.26 9.47
CA TYR A 553 -3.78 -6.63 10.85
C TYR A 553 -2.75 -7.67 11.33
N ALA A 554 -2.05 -7.42 12.44
CA ALA A 554 -1.13 -8.41 13.01
C ALA A 554 -1.87 -9.68 13.46
N ASN A 555 -3.06 -9.50 14.02
CA ASN A 555 -4.02 -10.54 14.33
C ASN A 555 -5.42 -10.02 13.97
N ILE A 556 -6.33 -10.87 13.51
CA ILE A 556 -7.74 -10.48 13.24
C ILE A 556 -8.48 -10.42 14.59
N ILE A 557 -8.19 -9.38 15.36
CA ILE A 557 -8.84 -9.09 16.63
C ILE A 557 -9.52 -7.72 16.54
N SER A 558 -10.76 -7.65 17.03
CA SER A 558 -11.45 -6.39 17.27
C SER A 558 -11.59 -6.25 18.77
N ILE A 559 -11.01 -5.19 19.33
CA ILE A 559 -11.17 -4.88 20.75
C ILE A 559 -12.49 -4.15 20.89
N LYS A 560 -13.40 -4.66 21.74
CA LYS A 560 -14.69 -4.03 22.00
C LYS A 560 -14.76 -3.66 23.47
N PHE A 561 -14.92 -2.37 23.75
CA PHE A 561 -15.24 -1.83 25.07
C PHE A 561 -16.73 -1.51 25.08
N GLU A 562 -17.50 -2.20 25.90
CA GLU A 562 -18.95 -2.02 26.00
C GLU A 562 -19.32 -1.70 27.44
N GLU A 563 -19.99 -0.56 27.62
CA GLU A 563 -20.61 -0.21 28.90
C GLU A 563 -21.90 -1.02 29.07
N GLU A 564 -21.95 -1.82 30.13
CA GLU A 564 -23.12 -2.62 30.51
C GLU A 564 -23.72 -2.12 31.82
N GLU A 565 -25.03 -2.32 31.98
CA GLU A 565 -25.72 -2.02 33.23
C GLU A 565 -25.17 -2.91 34.36
N LEU A 566 -24.48 -2.31 35.34
CA LEU A 566 -23.97 -3.05 36.50
C LEU A 566 -25.10 -3.69 37.31
N TYR A 567 -26.25 -3.01 37.39
CA TYR A 567 -27.36 -3.42 38.24
C TYR A 567 -28.71 -3.17 37.57
N PRO A 568 -29.24 -4.19 36.84
CA PRO A 568 -30.54 -4.11 36.21
C PRO A 568 -31.66 -3.87 37.23
N ILE A 569 -32.73 -3.17 36.81
CA ILE A 569 -33.87 -2.86 37.70
C ILE A 569 -34.53 -4.10 38.31
N LEU A 570 -34.47 -5.25 37.63
CA LEU A 570 -34.98 -6.52 38.15
C LEU A 570 -34.21 -7.01 39.37
N ASN A 571 -32.87 -6.83 39.37
CA ASN A 571 -32.04 -7.18 40.53
C ASN A 571 -32.34 -6.23 41.69
N ALA A 572 -32.51 -4.93 41.41
CA ALA A 572 -32.93 -3.94 42.40
C ALA A 572 -34.25 -4.31 43.08
N LEU A 573 -35.25 -4.70 42.30
CA LEU A 573 -36.54 -5.14 42.82
C LEU A 573 -36.44 -6.44 43.61
N SER A 574 -35.63 -7.40 43.13
CA SER A 574 -35.40 -8.68 43.80
C SER A 574 -34.72 -8.50 45.15
N ASP A 575 -33.62 -7.73 45.22
CA ASP A 575 -32.87 -7.53 46.46
C ASP A 575 -33.64 -6.66 47.45
N THR A 576 -34.35 -5.63 46.97
CA THR A 576 -35.23 -4.83 47.82
C THR A 576 -36.37 -5.69 48.37
N GLY A 577 -37.01 -6.49 47.51
CA GLY A 577 -38.06 -7.43 47.92
C GLY A 577 -37.56 -8.48 48.91
N GLY A 578 -36.35 -9.01 48.70
CA GLY A 578 -35.69 -9.95 49.59
C GLY A 578 -35.37 -9.33 50.95
N ASN A 579 -34.82 -8.11 50.98
CA ASN A 579 -34.51 -7.40 52.22
C ASN A 579 -35.78 -7.03 53.02
N VAL A 580 -36.82 -6.52 52.34
CA VAL A 580 -38.10 -6.18 52.99
C VAL A 580 -38.78 -7.45 53.50
N GLY A 581 -38.76 -8.53 52.72
CA GLY A 581 -39.26 -9.84 53.13
C GLY A 581 -38.49 -10.42 54.32
N LEU A 582 -37.16 -10.29 54.36
CA LEU A 582 -36.33 -10.79 55.45
C LEU A 582 -36.51 -9.99 56.75
N LEU A 583 -36.48 -8.66 56.66
CA LEU A 583 -36.51 -7.77 57.83
C LEU A 583 -37.90 -7.64 58.43
N TYR A 584 -38.93 -7.60 57.59
CA TYR A 584 -40.30 -7.29 58.03
C TYR A 584 -41.30 -8.42 57.73
N GLY A 585 -40.96 -9.41 56.91
CA GLY A 585 -41.93 -10.42 56.45
C GLY A 585 -43.02 -9.82 55.54
N ILE A 586 -42.79 -8.62 55.01
CA ILE A 586 -43.76 -7.86 54.23
C ILE A 586 -43.51 -8.11 52.76
N SER A 587 -44.58 -8.37 52.02
CA SER A 587 -44.57 -8.39 50.55
C SER A 587 -45.39 -7.23 50.00
N VAL A 588 -45.34 -7.02 48.69
CA VAL A 588 -46.23 -6.06 48.00
C VAL A 588 -47.71 -6.36 48.30
N ILE A 589 -48.08 -7.64 48.41
CA ILE A 589 -49.45 -8.06 48.77
C ILE A 589 -49.81 -7.57 50.17
N THR A 590 -48.90 -7.71 51.14
CA THR A 590 -49.10 -7.25 52.51
C THR A 590 -49.33 -5.73 52.58
N VAL A 591 -48.60 -4.94 51.78
CA VAL A 591 -48.81 -3.48 51.71
C VAL A 591 -50.19 -3.15 51.13
N ILE A 592 -50.62 -3.88 50.10
CA ILE A 592 -51.96 -3.72 49.51
C ILE A 592 -53.06 -4.06 50.53
N GLU A 593 -52.89 -5.12 51.32
CA GLU A 593 -53.84 -5.49 52.38
C GLU A 593 -53.96 -4.41 53.46
N PHE A 594 -52.83 -3.83 53.91
CA PHE A 594 -52.84 -2.71 54.85
C PHE A 594 -53.54 -1.48 54.27
N ALA A 595 -53.23 -1.13 53.02
CA ALA A 595 -53.85 0.00 52.33
C ALA A 595 -55.37 -0.21 52.18
N PHE A 596 -55.80 -1.40 51.77
CA PHE A 596 -57.22 -1.75 51.67
C PHE A 596 -57.92 -1.65 53.03
N THR A 597 -57.31 -2.19 54.09
CA THR A 597 -57.87 -2.12 55.45
C THR A 597 -57.96 -0.68 55.94
N PHE A 598 -56.94 0.14 55.68
CA PHE A 598 -56.94 1.55 56.03
C PHE A 598 -58.02 2.34 55.27
N VAL A 599 -58.17 2.10 53.97
CA VAL A 599 -59.23 2.71 53.15
C VAL A 599 -60.61 2.27 53.65
N MET A 600 -60.80 0.99 53.96
CA MET A 600 -62.06 0.50 54.52
C MET A 600 -62.33 1.10 55.90
N ALA A 601 -61.31 1.27 56.75
CA ALA A 601 -61.46 1.90 58.06
C ALA A 601 -61.84 3.39 57.94
N ILE A 602 -61.25 4.12 56.99
CA ILE A 602 -61.66 5.49 56.65
C ILE A 602 -63.09 5.50 56.10
N TYR A 603 -63.41 4.59 55.17
CA TYR A 603 -64.74 4.47 54.60
C TYR A 603 -65.78 4.27 55.71
N TYR A 604 -65.59 3.30 56.60
CA TYR A 604 -66.47 3.07 57.75
C TYR A 604 -66.47 4.23 58.77
N GLY A 605 -65.33 4.90 58.97
CA GLY A 605 -65.23 6.08 59.83
C GLY A 605 -65.99 7.30 59.28
N ILE A 606 -66.07 7.44 57.96
CA ILE A 606 -66.83 8.49 57.26
C ILE A 606 -68.31 8.09 57.11
N THR A 607 -68.60 6.81 56.84
CA THR A 607 -69.97 6.29 56.73
C THR A 607 -70.56 5.90 58.09
N ASN A 608 -70.03 6.42 59.20
CA ASN A 608 -70.60 6.27 60.53
C ASN A 608 -71.87 7.14 60.69
N GLN A 609 -72.84 6.89 59.79
CA GLN A 609 -74.26 6.88 60.13
C GLN A 609 -74.57 5.49 60.73
N SER A 610 -74.69 5.50 62.06
CA SER A 610 -75.55 4.63 62.89
C SER A 610 -75.59 3.13 62.57
N LEU A 611 -74.88 2.35 63.38
CA LEU A 611 -75.42 1.09 63.92
C LEU A 611 -76.22 1.42 65.19
#